data_AF-A0AAC8TPX5-F1
#
_entry.id   AF-A0AAC8TPX5-F1
#
_cell.length_a   1.000
_cell.length_b   1.000
_cell.length_c   1.000
_cell.angle_alpha   90.00
_cell.angle_beta   90.00
_cell.angle_gamma   90.00
#
_symmetry.space_group_name_H-M   'P 1'
#
loop_
_entity.id
_entity.type
_entity.pdbx_description
1 polymer ?
#
loop_
_entity_poly.entity_id
_entity_poly.type
_entity_poly.pdbx_seq_one_letter_code
_entity_poly.pdbx_strand_id
1 'polypeptide(L)'
;MAICPFCKSTVSDDATVCPKCHAEKVTTFKGHFEKAVEQIKPLLRLFGMLGLLMGFLFGTVIGLKTFLIAGFIVGVVIFILVTFFPAIIKALLKKNKVVWYR
;
A
#
# COMPACT_ATOMS: atom_id res chain seq x y z
N MET A 1 12.61 11.27 25.67
CA MET A 1 11.49 12.20 25.42
C MET A 1 11.59 12.65 23.96
N ALA A 2 10.52 12.52 23.17
CA ALA A 2 10.52 12.86 21.76
C ALA A 2 9.87 14.23 21.51
N ILE A 3 10.37 14.99 20.54
CA ILE A 3 9.77 16.26 20.11
C ILE A 3 8.92 16.00 18.86
N CYS A 4 7.66 16.40 18.88
CA CYS A 4 6.80 16.30 17.71
C CYS A 4 7.30 17.26 16.61
N PRO A 5 7.59 16.80 15.38
CA PRO A 5 8.11 17.66 14.31
C PRO A 5 7.11 18.70 13.81
N PHE A 6 5.80 18.51 14.06
CA PHE A 6 4.75 19.42 13.58
C PHE A 6 4.47 20.57 14.55
N CYS A 7 4.26 20.28 15.82
CA CYS A 7 3.88 21.28 16.82
C CYS A 7 4.96 21.59 17.85
N LYS A 8 6.15 20.96 17.74
CA LYS A 8 7.30 21.12 18.64
C LYS A 8 7.00 20.83 20.11
N SER A 9 5.86 20.22 20.42
CA SER A 9 5.54 19.81 21.79
C SER A 9 6.38 18.61 22.20
N THR A 10 6.75 18.55 23.47
CA THR A 10 7.29 17.36 24.11
C THR A 10 6.22 16.28 24.17
N VAL A 11 6.57 15.09 23.70
CA VAL A 11 5.71 13.90 23.68
C VAL A 11 6.50 12.75 24.30
N SER A 12 5.81 11.86 25.03
CA SER A 12 6.44 10.64 25.56
C SER A 12 7.04 9.81 24.41
N ASP A 13 8.14 9.10 24.67
CA ASP A 13 8.75 8.26 23.62
C ASP A 13 7.83 7.12 23.20
N ASP A 14 6.99 6.64 24.11
CA ASP A 14 6.04 5.54 23.87
C ASP A 14 4.71 6.02 23.28
N ALA A 15 4.47 7.33 23.23
CA ALA A 15 3.22 7.86 22.70
C ALA A 15 3.17 7.71 21.18
N THR A 16 2.14 6.98 20.72
CA THR A 16 1.84 6.71 19.31
C THR A 16 1.17 7.89 18.61
N VAL A 17 0.58 8.83 19.37
CA VAL A 17 -0.10 10.01 18.85
C VAL A 17 0.33 11.23 19.66
N CYS A 18 0.59 12.35 18.97
CA CYS A 18 0.85 13.62 19.65
C CYS A 18 -0.45 14.19 20.24
N PRO A 19 -0.53 14.49 21.55
CA PRO A 19 -1.76 14.99 22.18
C PRO A 19 -2.15 16.42 21.76
N LYS A 20 -1.22 17.22 21.23
CA LYS A 20 -1.50 18.59 20.78
C LYS A 20 -1.94 18.69 19.33
N CYS A 21 -1.23 18.02 18.42
CA CYS A 21 -1.50 18.12 16.98
C CYS A 21 -2.10 16.86 16.36
N HIS A 22 -2.31 15.81 17.15
CA HIS A 22 -2.85 14.52 16.72
C HIS A 22 -2.05 13.81 15.64
N ALA A 23 -0.78 14.20 15.44
CA ALA A 23 0.12 13.53 14.51
C ALA A 23 0.44 12.10 15.00
N GLU A 24 0.30 11.12 14.12
CA GLU A 24 0.59 9.72 14.38
C GLU A 24 2.09 9.43 14.21
N LYS A 25 2.71 8.90 15.26
CA LYS A 25 4.07 8.38 15.28
C LYS A 25 4.02 6.91 14.85
N VAL A 26 4.35 6.64 13.59
CA VAL A 26 4.39 5.28 13.07
C VAL A 26 5.82 4.75 13.21
N THR A 27 5.98 3.70 14.01
CA THR A 27 7.25 3.02 14.28
C THR A 27 7.25 1.55 13.81
N THR A 28 6.08 0.99 13.49
CA THR A 28 5.92 -0.42 13.13
C THR A 28 5.75 -0.57 11.62
N PHE A 29 6.33 -1.64 11.06
CA PHE A 29 6.15 -2.02 9.64
C PHE A 29 4.68 -2.04 9.21
N LYS A 30 3.80 -2.62 10.04
CA LYS A 30 2.36 -2.69 9.78
C LYS A 30 1.76 -1.31 9.54
N GLY A 31 2.09 -0.30 10.36
CA GLY A 31 1.57 1.05 10.18
C GLY A 31 2.13 1.75 8.94
N HIS A 32 3.40 1.54 8.60
CA HIS A 32 3.97 2.08 7.36
C HIS A 32 3.36 1.45 6.11
N PHE A 33 3.06 0.14 6.17
CA PHE A 33 2.36 -0.58 5.11
C PHE A 33 0.92 -0.09 4.97
N GLU A 34 0.19 0.06 6.08
CA GLU A 34 -1.22 0.48 6.08
C GLU A 34 -1.38 1.87 5.45
N LYS A 35 -0.54 2.85 5.83
CA LYS A 35 -0.52 4.17 5.19
C LYS A 35 -0.09 4.12 3.72
N ALA A 36 0.86 3.26 3.36
CA ALA A 36 1.26 3.10 1.96
C ALA A 36 0.11 2.51 1.13
N VAL A 37 -0.59 1.52 1.64
CA VAL A 37 -1.78 0.91 1.01
C VAL A 37 -2.91 1.94 0.92
N GLU A 38 -3.12 2.76 1.95
CA GLU A 38 -4.13 3.82 1.94
C GLU A 38 -3.86 4.86 0.85
N GLN A 39 -2.60 5.27 0.66
CA GLN A 39 -2.22 6.14 -0.46
C GLN A 39 -2.40 5.49 -1.83
N ILE A 40 -2.25 4.16 -1.91
CA ILE A 40 -2.40 3.41 -3.16
C ILE A 40 -3.87 3.02 -3.39
N LYS A 41 -4.76 3.08 -2.39
CA LYS A 41 -6.19 2.75 -2.47
C LYS A 41 -6.93 3.40 -3.66
N PRO A 42 -6.81 4.73 -3.93
CA PRO A 42 -7.47 5.32 -5.09
C PRO A 42 -6.89 4.80 -6.42
N LEU A 43 -5.57 4.56 -6.46
CA LEU A 43 -4.89 4.01 -7.62
C LEU A 43 -5.29 2.54 -7.86
N LEU A 44 -5.36 1.74 -6.79
CA LEU A 44 -5.78 0.34 -6.79
C LEU A 44 -7.23 0.19 -7.25
N ARG A 45 -8.12 1.12 -6.87
CA ARG A 45 -9.52 1.12 -7.31
C ARG A 45 -9.62 1.38 -8.82
N LEU A 46 -8.86 2.35 -9.33
CA LEU A 46 -8.84 2.70 -10.74
C LEU A 46 -8.18 1.60 -11.59
N PHE A 47 -6.96 1.19 -11.23
CA PHE A 47 -6.20 0.16 -11.92
C PHE A 47 -6.82 -1.23 -11.74
N GLY A 48 -7.42 -1.53 -10.59
CA GLY A 48 -8.13 -2.78 -10.36
C GLY A 48 -9.33 -2.93 -11.31
N MET A 49 -10.14 -1.89 -11.46
CA MET A 49 -11.30 -1.92 -12.37
C MET A 49 -10.88 -2.00 -13.85
N LEU A 50 -9.87 -1.21 -14.26
CA LEU A 50 -9.29 -1.25 -15.61
C LEU A 50 -8.59 -2.58 -15.90
N GLY A 51 -7.82 -3.11 -14.96
CA GLY A 51 -7.12 -4.38 -15.07
C GLY A 51 -8.07 -5.56 -15.18
N LEU A 52 -9.21 -5.51 -14.47
CA LEU A 52 -10.24 -6.55 -14.55
C LEU A 52 -10.96 -6.52 -15.91
N LEU A 53 -11.27 -5.33 -16.43
CA LEU A 53 -11.82 -5.15 -17.78
C LEU A 53 -10.86 -5.61 -18.87
N MET A 54 -9.60 -5.17 -18.82
CA MET A 54 -8.57 -5.57 -19.79
C MET A 54 -8.26 -7.07 -19.68
N GLY A 55 -8.14 -7.61 -18.48
CA GLY A 55 -7.93 -9.05 -18.26
C GLY A 55 -9.09 -9.89 -18.78
N PHE A 56 -10.33 -9.41 -18.65
CA PHE A 56 -11.50 -10.06 -19.23
C PHE A 56 -11.52 -10.00 -20.76
N LEU A 57 -11.27 -8.83 -21.35
CA LEU A 57 -11.18 -8.66 -22.81
C LEU A 57 -10.06 -9.52 -23.42
N PHE A 58 -8.84 -9.41 -22.92
CA PHE A 58 -7.71 -10.21 -23.40
C PHE A 58 -7.90 -11.70 -23.12
N GLY A 59 -8.48 -12.06 -21.97
CA GLY A 59 -8.82 -13.43 -21.61
C GLY A 59 -9.80 -14.06 -22.59
N THR A 60 -10.84 -13.34 -22.99
CA THR A 60 -11.83 -13.84 -23.98
C THR A 60 -11.24 -13.97 -25.39
N VAL A 61 -10.37 -13.05 -25.83
CA VAL A 61 -9.76 -13.07 -27.17
C VAL A 61 -8.66 -14.13 -27.31
N ILE A 62 -7.78 -14.27 -26.32
CA ILE A 62 -6.66 -15.24 -26.34
C ILE A 62 -7.13 -16.64 -25.90
N GLY A 63 -8.12 -16.69 -25.01
CA GLY A 63 -8.59 -17.90 -24.37
C GLY A 63 -9.36 -18.88 -25.25
N LEU A 64 -9.84 -18.43 -26.42
CA LEU A 64 -10.55 -19.31 -27.37
C LEU A 64 -9.67 -20.45 -27.91
N LYS A 65 -8.34 -20.39 -27.75
CA LYS A 65 -7.40 -21.31 -28.41
C LYS A 65 -6.67 -22.33 -27.53
N THR A 66 -6.52 -22.17 -26.21
CA THR A 66 -5.78 -23.23 -25.46
C THR A 66 -6.12 -23.35 -23.97
N PHE A 67 -6.08 -22.30 -23.14
CA PHE A 67 -6.31 -22.45 -21.68
C PHE A 67 -6.76 -21.14 -21.01
N LEU A 68 -8.06 -20.84 -21.08
CA LEU A 68 -8.71 -19.64 -20.49
C LEU A 68 -8.38 -19.42 -19.01
N ILE A 69 -8.51 -20.48 -18.21
CA ILE A 69 -8.54 -20.36 -16.74
C ILE A 69 -7.11 -20.22 -16.18
N ALA A 70 -6.16 -20.98 -16.70
CA ALA A 70 -4.77 -20.92 -16.26
C ALA A 70 -4.12 -19.57 -16.58
N GLY A 71 -4.36 -19.04 -17.79
CA GLY A 71 -3.84 -17.72 -18.18
C GLY A 71 -4.44 -16.58 -17.36
N PHE A 72 -5.74 -16.65 -17.07
CA PHE A 72 -6.40 -15.66 -16.22
C PHE A 72 -5.87 -15.68 -14.79
N ILE A 73 -5.70 -16.87 -14.18
CA ILE A 73 -5.18 -17.00 -12.82
C ILE A 73 -3.74 -16.46 -12.74
N VAL A 74 -2.87 -16.83 -13.68
CA VAL A 74 -1.48 -16.34 -13.71
C VAL A 74 -1.45 -14.81 -13.90
N GLY A 75 -2.28 -14.27 -14.79
CA GLY A 75 -2.40 -12.83 -14.99
C GLY A 75 -2.85 -12.07 -13.74
N VAL A 76 -3.85 -12.59 -13.02
CA VAL A 76 -4.34 -12.01 -11.76
C VAL A 76 -3.27 -12.06 -10.67
N VAL A 77 -2.56 -13.18 -10.54
CA VAL A 77 -1.48 -13.32 -9.55
C VAL A 77 -0.33 -12.35 -9.83
N ILE A 78 0.10 -12.22 -11.08
CA ILE A 78 1.14 -11.26 -11.49
C ILE A 78 0.65 -9.83 -11.25
N PHE A 79 -0.60 -9.52 -11.59
CA PHE A 79 -1.19 -8.20 -11.38
C PHE A 79 -1.20 -7.84 -9.89
N ILE A 80 -1.67 -8.73 -9.02
CA ILE A 80 -1.63 -8.54 -7.57
C ILE A 80 -0.19 -8.31 -7.11
N LEU A 81 0.75 -9.16 -7.51
CA LEU A 81 2.16 -9.01 -7.14
C LEU A 81 2.69 -7.64 -7.55
N VAL A 82 2.56 -7.24 -8.81
CA VAL A 82 3.05 -5.95 -9.33
C VAL A 82 2.40 -4.77 -8.62
N THR A 83 1.11 -4.84 -8.30
CA THR A 83 0.39 -3.72 -7.67
C THR A 83 0.79 -3.52 -6.21
N PHE A 84 1.03 -4.61 -5.47
CA PHE A 84 1.45 -4.55 -4.07
C PHE A 84 2.98 -4.42 -3.90
N PHE A 85 3.79 -4.82 -4.89
CA PHE A 85 5.25 -4.72 -4.85
C PHE A 85 5.80 -3.34 -4.44
N PRO A 86 5.36 -2.21 -5.06
CA PRO A 86 5.87 -0.89 -4.69
C PRO A 86 5.47 -0.47 -3.26
N ALA A 87 4.30 -0.94 -2.77
CA ALA A 87 3.86 -0.70 -1.40
C ALA A 87 4.76 -1.45 -0.40
N ILE A 88 5.05 -2.71 -0.68
CA ILE A 88 5.92 -3.58 0.12
C ILE A 88 7.34 -3.00 0.17
N ILE A 89 7.90 -2.57 -0.97
CA ILE A 89 9.23 -1.93 -1.02
C ILE A 89 9.26 -0.65 -0.19
N LYS A 90 8.28 0.25 -0.34
CA LYS A 90 8.23 1.50 0.44
C LYS A 90 8.11 1.22 1.94
N ALA A 91 7.32 0.23 2.34
CA ALA A 91 7.18 -0.18 3.73
C ALA A 91 8.48 -0.80 4.29
N LEU A 92 9.18 -1.61 3.49
CA LEU A 92 10.47 -2.21 3.88
C LEU A 92 11.58 -1.16 4.02
N LEU A 93 11.67 -0.20 3.09
CA LEU A 93 12.65 0.89 3.15
C LEU A 93 12.45 1.81 4.35
N LYS A 94 11.21 1.94 4.85
CA LYS A 94 10.88 2.72 6.05
C LYS A 94 10.89 1.91 7.35
N LYS A 95 11.18 0.61 7.32
CA LYS A 95 11.11 -0.29 8.49
C LYS A 95 11.95 0.18 9.70
N ASN A 96 13.05 0.91 9.46
CA ASN A 96 13.94 1.45 10.50
C ASN A 96 13.79 2.96 10.73
N LYS A 97 12.81 3.64 10.12
CA LYS A 97 12.64 5.10 10.26
C LYS A 97 11.34 5.42 10.97
N VAL A 98 11.45 6.12 12.11
CA VAL A 98 10.29 6.75 12.76
C VAL A 98 9.79 7.86 11.86
N VAL A 99 8.59 7.70 11.31
CA VAL A 99 7.96 8.71 10.46
C VAL A 99 6.70 9.20 11.14
N TRP A 100 6.60 10.50 11.31
CA TRP A 100 5.42 11.16 11.82
C TRP A 100 4.51 11.54 10.65
N TYR A 101 3.25 11.16 10.73
CA TYR A 101 2.22 11.47 9.75
C TYR A 101 1.20 12.42 10.39
N ARG A 102 0.73 13.40 9.62
CA ARG A 102 -0.35 14.32 10.00
C ARG A 102 -1.44 14.24 8.95
#